data_AF-A0A820ZAG2-F1
#
_entry.id   AF-A0A820ZAG2-F1
#
_cell.length_a   1.000
_cell.length_b   1.000
_cell.length_c   1.000
_cell.angle_alpha   90.00
_cell.angle_beta   90.00
_cell.angle_gamma   90.00
#
_symmetry.space_group_name_H-M   'P 1'
#
loop_
_entity.id
_entity.type
_entity.pdbx_description
1 polymer ?
#
loop_
_entity_poly.entity_id
_entity_poly.type
_entity_poly.pdbx_seq_one_letter_code
_entity_poly.pdbx_strand_id
1 'polypeptide(L)'
;MATNIDQQRKYREDANAVENFSKKYYDILDTRRHNVDKFYQTQAKLIWNGNEINGQNAIGNYLVSLPPTKHHIYALDYFPMKDLFPDEDTTYQVFVSGAVIYGTPESTTVTKEKRLFSHIFVLTVDIITSTWVIVNECFRFHE
;
A
#
# COMPACT_ATOMS: atom_id res chain seq x y z
N MET A 1 4.83 -34.36 6.15
CA MET A 1 5.84 -33.81 5.22
C MET A 1 5.21 -33.01 4.07
N ALA A 2 4.16 -33.53 3.38
CA ALA A 2 3.45 -32.79 2.32
C ALA A 2 2.91 -31.41 2.77
N THR A 3 2.36 -31.31 3.99
CA THR A 3 1.78 -30.09 4.55
C THR A 3 2.75 -28.91 4.64
N ASN A 4 4.04 -29.16 4.89
CA ASN A 4 5.05 -28.10 5.01
C ASN A 4 5.46 -27.56 3.64
N ILE A 5 5.57 -28.43 2.63
CA ILE A 5 5.90 -28.03 1.25
C ILE A 5 4.77 -27.19 0.65
N ASP A 6 3.51 -27.59 0.85
CA ASP A 6 2.35 -26.84 0.36
C ASP A 6 2.23 -25.46 1.04
N GLN A 7 2.47 -25.38 2.35
CA GLN A 7 2.52 -24.10 3.08
C GLN A 7 3.64 -23.19 2.57
N GLN A 8 4.85 -23.73 2.36
CA GLN A 8 5.97 -22.95 1.81
C GLN A 8 5.70 -22.45 0.39
N ARG A 9 5.06 -23.29 -0.44
CA ARG A 9 4.67 -22.90 -1.80
C ARG A 9 3.67 -21.75 -1.76
N LYS A 10 2.59 -21.89 -1.00
CA LYS A 10 1.58 -20.83 -0.84
C LYS A 10 2.20 -19.53 -0.34
N TYR A 11 3.07 -19.60 0.67
CA TYR A 11 3.78 -18.43 1.17
C TYR A 11 4.59 -17.72 0.08
N ARG A 12 5.30 -18.47 -0.78
CA ARG A 12 6.06 -17.89 -1.90
C ARG A 12 5.17 -17.26 -2.97
N GLU A 13 4.01 -17.84 -3.24
CA GLU A 13 3.03 -17.29 -4.17
C GLU A 13 2.46 -15.97 -3.65
N ASP A 14 2.05 -15.95 -2.37
CA ASP A 14 1.54 -14.75 -1.70
C ASP A 14 2.62 -13.66 -1.63
N ALA A 15 3.85 -14.02 -1.25
CA ALA A 15 5.01 -13.13 -1.22
C ALA A 15 5.21 -12.39 -2.55
N ASN A 16 5.24 -13.13 -3.66
CA ASN A 16 5.35 -12.54 -5.00
C ASN A 16 4.17 -11.62 -5.32
N ALA A 17 2.95 -11.99 -4.90
CA ALA A 17 1.77 -11.17 -5.12
C ALA A 17 1.81 -9.86 -4.34
N VAL A 18 2.21 -9.90 -3.06
CA VAL A 18 2.36 -8.73 -2.18
C VAL A 18 3.41 -7.75 -2.72
N GLU A 19 4.56 -8.25 -3.16
CA GLU A 19 5.60 -7.40 -3.77
C GLU A 19 5.13 -6.74 -5.07
N ASN A 20 4.49 -7.52 -5.95
CA ASN A 20 3.97 -7.00 -7.21
C ASN A 20 2.84 -5.99 -7.00
N PHE A 21 1.95 -6.26 -6.03
CA PHE A 21 0.91 -5.33 -5.60
C PHE A 21 1.52 -4.00 -5.17
N SER A 22 2.51 -4.05 -4.28
CA SER A 22 3.14 -2.84 -3.72
C SER A 22 3.85 -2.02 -4.80
N LYS A 23 4.61 -2.67 -5.69
CA LYS A 23 5.25 -2.01 -6.85
C LYS A 23 4.22 -1.30 -7.73
N LYS A 24 3.11 -1.99 -8.03
CA LYS A 24 2.02 -1.46 -8.86
C LYS A 24 1.28 -0.32 -8.16
N TYR A 25 1.08 -0.40 -6.84
CA TYR A 25 0.45 0.64 -6.04
C TYR A 25 1.22 1.96 -6.19
N TYR A 26 2.55 1.95 -5.99
CA TYR A 26 3.36 3.17 -6.14
C TYR A 26 3.41 3.68 -7.58
N ASP A 27 3.47 2.79 -8.59
CA ASP A 27 3.37 3.20 -10.01
C ASP A 27 2.06 3.94 -10.29
N ILE A 28 0.93 3.40 -9.82
CA ILE A 28 -0.37 4.03 -9.99
C ILE A 28 -0.47 5.33 -9.20
N LEU A 29 0.03 5.35 -7.96
CA LEU A 29 0.05 6.54 -7.12
C LEU A 29 0.82 7.70 -7.78
N ASP A 30 1.91 7.40 -8.50
CA ASP A 30 2.73 8.42 -9.18
C ASP A 30 2.21 8.79 -10.57
N THR A 31 1.68 7.83 -11.35
CA THR A 31 1.37 8.05 -12.77
C THR A 31 -0.11 8.19 -13.10
N ARG A 32 -0.98 7.46 -12.39
CA ARG A 32 -2.41 7.27 -12.73
C ARG A 32 -3.28 7.30 -11.49
N ARG A 33 -3.03 8.29 -10.62
CA ARG A 33 -3.59 8.35 -9.26
C ARG A 33 -5.12 8.30 -9.19
N HIS A 34 -5.83 8.70 -10.24
CA HIS A 34 -7.28 8.55 -10.35
C HIS A 34 -7.79 7.10 -10.33
N ASN A 35 -6.91 6.09 -10.40
CA ASN A 35 -7.24 4.67 -10.24
C ASN A 35 -6.77 4.08 -8.91
N VAL A 36 -6.23 4.89 -7.99
CA VAL A 36 -5.64 4.39 -6.73
C VAL A 36 -6.71 3.81 -5.80
N ASP A 37 -7.94 4.31 -5.88
CA ASP A 37 -9.12 3.80 -5.17
C ASP A 37 -9.34 2.30 -5.38
N LYS A 38 -9.04 1.78 -6.58
CA LYS A 38 -9.17 0.35 -6.93
C LYS A 38 -8.26 -0.58 -6.13
N PHE A 39 -7.27 -0.04 -5.41
CA PHE A 39 -6.40 -0.80 -4.53
C PHE A 39 -6.99 -1.00 -3.13
N TYR A 40 -8.09 -0.33 -2.79
CA TYR A 40 -8.67 -0.34 -1.46
C TYR A 40 -9.96 -1.16 -1.40
N GLN A 41 -10.21 -1.77 -0.25
CA GLN A 41 -11.51 -2.32 0.08
C GLN A 41 -12.54 -1.20 0.30
N THR A 42 -13.83 -1.47 0.07
CA THR A 42 -14.94 -0.52 0.26
C THR A 42 -14.89 0.23 1.61
N GLN A 43 -14.57 -0.47 2.70
CA GLN A 43 -14.51 0.05 4.07
C GLN A 43 -13.08 0.30 4.57
N ALA A 44 -12.11 0.42 3.66
CA ALA A 44 -10.72 0.60 4.04
C ALA A 44 -10.49 1.91 4.81
N LYS A 45 -9.40 1.95 5.58
CA LYS A 45 -8.98 3.14 6.33
C LYS A 45 -7.58 3.57 5.95
N LEU A 46 -7.39 4.88 5.79
CA LEU A 46 -6.10 5.51 5.59
C LEU A 46 -5.82 6.50 6.73
N ILE A 47 -4.64 6.43 7.32
CA ILE A 47 -4.10 7.46 8.22
C ILE A 47 -2.91 8.12 7.51
N TRP A 48 -3.10 9.33 7.00
CA TRP A 48 -2.06 10.07 6.28
C TRP A 48 -1.50 11.20 7.14
N ASN A 49 -0.28 11.02 7.67
CA ASN A 49 0.37 11.93 8.60
C ASN A 49 -0.51 12.28 9.82
N GLY A 50 -1.29 11.31 10.30
CA GLY A 50 -2.21 11.49 11.43
C GLY A 50 -3.63 11.92 11.05
N ASN A 51 -3.91 12.21 9.78
CA ASN A 51 -5.28 12.49 9.31
C ASN A 51 -5.96 11.20 8.91
N GLU A 52 -7.12 10.90 9.49
CA GLU A 52 -7.89 9.68 9.19
C GLU A 52 -8.89 9.93 8.04
N ILE A 53 -8.87 9.03 7.05
CA ILE A 53 -9.78 9.00 5.91
C ILE A 53 -10.40 7.60 5.83
N ASN A 54 -11.73 7.53 5.79
CA ASN A 54 -12.48 6.28 5.84
C ASN A 54 -13.27 6.03 4.54
N GLY A 55 -13.14 4.83 3.99
CA GLY A 55 -13.85 4.35 2.82
C GLY A 55 -13.13 4.61 1.49
N GLN A 56 -13.23 3.63 0.59
CA GLN A 56 -12.52 3.60 -0.71
C GLN A 56 -12.61 4.92 -1.49
N ASN A 57 -13.82 5.46 -1.66
CA ASN A 57 -14.04 6.69 -2.43
C ASN A 57 -13.39 7.91 -1.78
N ALA A 58 -13.47 8.03 -0.45
CA ALA A 58 -12.88 9.15 0.27
C ALA A 58 -11.35 9.10 0.21
N ILE A 59 -10.78 7.89 0.34
CA ILE A 59 -9.34 7.64 0.19
C ILE A 59 -8.86 8.03 -1.21
N GLY A 60 -9.55 7.54 -2.26
CA GLY A 60 -9.22 7.87 -3.64
C GLY A 60 -9.23 9.39 -3.89
N ASN A 61 -10.30 10.07 -3.47
CA ASN A 61 -10.43 11.52 -3.60
C ASN A 61 -9.32 12.27 -2.85
N TYR A 62 -8.98 11.84 -1.63
CA TYR A 62 -7.91 12.45 -0.84
C TYR A 62 -6.56 12.30 -1.53
N LEU A 63 -6.19 11.08 -1.94
CA LEU A 63 -4.91 10.84 -2.61
C LEU A 63 -4.81 11.63 -3.93
N VAL A 64 -5.87 11.65 -4.74
CA VAL A 64 -5.94 12.46 -5.97
C VAL A 64 -5.74 13.96 -5.69
N SER A 65 -6.22 14.46 -4.55
CA SER A 65 -6.06 15.87 -4.17
C SER A 65 -4.63 16.26 -3.77
N LEU A 66 -3.77 15.28 -3.45
CA LEU A 66 -2.36 15.54 -3.13
C LEU A 66 -1.61 16.05 -4.37
N PRO A 67 -0.54 16.84 -4.21
CA PRO A 67 0.32 17.18 -5.34
C PRO A 67 0.86 15.92 -6.04
N PRO A 68 1.25 15.99 -7.32
CA PRO A 68 1.93 14.90 -8.00
C PRO A 68 3.12 14.38 -7.18
N THR A 69 3.40 13.09 -7.23
CA THR A 69 4.46 12.47 -6.43
C THR A 69 5.42 11.70 -7.31
N LYS A 70 6.63 11.52 -6.79
CA LYS A 70 7.56 10.51 -7.26
C LYS A 70 8.15 9.79 -6.07
N HIS A 71 7.79 8.52 -5.90
CA HIS A 71 8.28 7.67 -4.84
C HIS A 71 9.55 6.94 -5.25
N HIS A 72 10.45 6.78 -4.30
CA HIS A 72 11.64 5.96 -4.41
C HIS A 72 11.70 5.04 -3.19
N ILE A 73 11.49 3.75 -3.42
CA ILE A 73 11.38 2.74 -2.37
C ILE A 73 12.78 2.23 -1.99
N TYR A 74 13.11 2.27 -0.70
CA TYR A 74 14.38 1.76 -0.18
C TYR A 74 14.26 0.33 0.33
N ALA A 75 13.20 0.07 1.07
CA ALA A 75 12.95 -1.23 1.66
C ALA A 75 11.47 -1.53 1.58
N LEU A 76 11.16 -2.80 1.32
CA LEU A 76 9.84 -3.37 1.41
C LEU A 76 10.00 -4.70 2.14
N ASP A 77 9.21 -4.89 3.20
CA ASP A 77 9.15 -6.12 3.97
C ASP A 77 7.68 -6.45 4.27
N TYR A 78 7.39 -7.71 4.58
CA TYR A 78 6.04 -8.16 4.87
C TYR A 78 6.04 -9.37 5.79
N PHE A 79 4.96 -9.54 6.55
CA PHE A 79 4.73 -10.74 7.32
C PHE A 79 3.26 -11.17 7.30
N PRO A 80 2.98 -12.48 7.37
CA PRO A 80 1.63 -13.00 7.41
C PRO A 80 0.99 -12.69 8.76
N MET A 81 -0.28 -12.28 8.75
CA MET A 81 -1.05 -11.94 9.94
C MET A 81 -1.88 -13.12 10.48
N LYS A 82 -1.57 -14.35 10.06
CA LYS A 82 -2.33 -15.57 10.36
C LYS A 82 -2.56 -15.81 11.87
N ASP A 83 -1.59 -15.49 12.71
CA ASP A 83 -1.71 -15.70 14.16
C ASP A 83 -2.69 -14.71 14.82
N LEU A 84 -2.93 -13.57 14.19
CA LEU A 84 -3.88 -12.55 14.65
C LEU A 84 -5.27 -12.73 14.01
N PHE A 85 -5.31 -13.31 12.81
CA PHE A 85 -6.53 -13.61 12.07
C PHE A 85 -6.47 -15.05 11.52
N PRO A 86 -6.76 -16.06 12.36
CA PRO A 86 -6.63 -17.48 11.99
C PRO A 86 -7.53 -17.90 10.82
N ASP A 87 -8.64 -17.19 10.64
CA ASP A 87 -9.60 -17.43 9.55
C ASP A 87 -9.22 -16.70 8.25
N GLU A 88 -8.20 -15.83 8.28
CA GLU A 88 -7.72 -15.04 7.14
C GLU A 88 -6.32 -15.48 6.69
N ASP A 89 -6.25 -16.64 6.05
CA ASP A 89 -5.01 -17.24 5.55
C ASP A 89 -4.31 -16.42 4.43
N THR A 90 -4.86 -15.29 4.02
CA THR A 90 -4.34 -14.42 2.95
C THR A 90 -4.16 -12.97 3.38
N THR A 91 -4.06 -12.70 4.68
CA THR A 91 -3.83 -11.35 5.21
C THR A 91 -2.36 -11.13 5.57
N TYR A 92 -1.77 -10.05 5.05
CA TYR A 92 -0.37 -9.68 5.24
C TYR A 92 -0.24 -8.22 5.67
N GLN A 93 0.67 -7.95 6.60
CA GLN A 93 1.10 -6.58 6.88
C GLN A 93 2.37 -6.29 6.09
N VAL A 94 2.38 -5.16 5.38
CA VAL A 94 3.48 -4.71 4.53
C VAL A 94 4.07 -3.44 5.12
N PHE A 95 5.40 -3.39 5.17
CA PHE A 95 6.17 -2.24 5.62
C PHE A 95 7.00 -1.74 4.45
N VAL A 96 6.95 -0.44 4.22
CA VAL A 96 7.71 0.22 3.17
C VAL A 96 8.42 1.42 3.77
N SER A 97 9.71 1.55 3.51
CA SER A 97 10.44 2.78 3.75
C SER A 97 10.98 3.32 2.43
N GLY A 98 11.01 4.63 2.32
CA GLY A 98 11.43 5.26 1.08
C GLY A 98 11.56 6.76 1.21
N ALA A 99 11.62 7.40 0.05
CA ALA A 99 11.54 8.82 -0.07
C ALA A 99 10.50 9.21 -1.12
N VAL A 100 9.87 10.36 -0.94
CA VAL A 100 8.93 10.94 -1.90
C VAL A 100 9.30 12.38 -2.18
N ILE A 101 9.16 12.76 -3.44
CA ILE A 101 9.22 14.14 -3.90
C ILE A 101 7.80 14.52 -4.32
N TYR A 102 7.33 15.68 -3.87
CA TYR A 102 6.08 16.24 -4.34
C TYR A 102 6.36 17.22 -5.49
N GLY A 103 5.41 17.31 -6.42
CA GLY A 103 5.44 18.21 -7.56
C GLY A 103 5.99 17.61 -8.84
N THR A 104 5.86 18.37 -9.92
CA THR A 104 6.49 18.06 -11.21
C THR A 104 7.72 18.93 -11.42
N PRO A 105 8.67 18.52 -12.28
CA PRO A 105 9.83 19.33 -12.63
C PRO A 105 9.47 20.72 -13.15
N GLU A 106 8.29 20.87 -13.79
CA GLU A 106 7.78 22.13 -14.34
C GLU A 106 7.06 23.01 -13.31
N SER A 107 6.76 22.50 -12.12
CA SER A 107 5.99 23.24 -11.12
C SER A 107 6.90 24.14 -10.28
N THR A 108 6.76 25.44 -10.45
CA THR A 108 7.49 26.49 -9.72
C THR A 108 7.07 26.66 -8.26
N THR A 109 6.00 26.00 -7.83
CA THR A 109 5.39 26.16 -6.50
C THR A 109 5.60 24.95 -5.57
N VAL A 110 6.45 23.98 -5.94
CA VAL A 110 6.57 22.74 -5.18
C VAL A 110 7.94 22.55 -4.56
N THR A 111 7.93 22.01 -3.34
CA THR A 111 9.13 21.59 -2.64
C THR A 111 9.77 20.43 -3.39
N LYS A 112 10.87 20.71 -4.11
CA LYS A 112 11.78 19.68 -4.65
C LYS A 112 12.49 18.89 -3.53
N GLU A 113 12.20 19.22 -2.28
CA GLU A 113 12.69 18.53 -1.10
C GLU A 113 12.19 17.09 -1.09
N LYS A 114 13.15 16.19 -1.05
CA LYS A 114 12.93 14.78 -0.87
C LYS A 114 12.62 14.52 0.60
N ARG A 115 11.45 13.96 0.88
CA ARG A 115 11.03 13.63 2.24
C ARG A 115 11.06 12.13 2.45
N LEU A 116 11.69 11.69 3.53
CA LEU A 116 11.67 10.28 3.92
C LEU A 116 10.31 9.93 4.52
N PHE A 117 9.87 8.69 4.30
CA PHE A 117 8.60 8.21 4.82
C PHE A 117 8.69 6.75 5.29
N SER A 118 7.80 6.41 6.20
CA SER A 118 7.39 5.05 6.52
C SER A 118 5.94 4.86 6.12
N HIS A 119 5.66 3.74 5.47
CA HIS A 119 4.33 3.39 4.99
C HIS A 119 4.01 1.96 5.38
N ILE A 120 2.83 1.75 5.96
CA ILE A 120 2.38 0.43 6.39
C ILE A 120 1.00 0.23 5.80
N PHE A 121 0.75 -0.90 5.15
CA PHE A 121 -0.61 -1.29 4.76
C PHE A 121 -0.86 -2.77 5.03
N VAL A 122 -2.10 -3.07 5.38
CA VAL A 122 -2.60 -4.44 5.56
C VAL A 122 -3.32 -4.84 4.28
N LEU A 123 -2.82 -5.90 3.64
CA LEU A 123 -3.38 -6.48 2.43
C LEU A 123 -4.17 -7.73 2.77
N THR A 124 -5.29 -7.93 2.07
CA THR A 124 -6.03 -9.19 2.06
C THR A 124 -6.54 -9.47 0.65
N VAL A 125 -7.08 -10.67 0.42
CA VAL A 125 -7.76 -11.02 -0.82
C VAL A 125 -9.24 -10.74 -0.65
N ASP A 126 -9.78 -9.84 -1.48
CA ASP A 126 -11.22 -9.58 -1.53
C ASP A 126 -11.96 -10.84 -2.00
N ILE A 127 -12.94 -11.28 -1.22
CA ILE A 127 -13.68 -12.53 -1.47
C ILE A 127 -14.56 -12.47 -2.72
N ILE A 128 -14.96 -11.27 -3.15
CA ILE A 128 -15.87 -11.07 -4.29
C ILE A 128 -15.06 -11.02 -5.58
N THR A 129 -13.98 -10.22 -5.61
CA THR A 129 -13.18 -10.02 -6.81
C THR A 129 -12.03 -11.00 -6.94
N SER A 130 -11.68 -11.73 -5.87
CA SER A 130 -10.48 -12.56 -5.79
C SER A 130 -9.19 -11.79 -6.10
N THR A 131 -9.13 -10.52 -5.69
CA THR A 131 -7.97 -9.65 -5.88
C THR A 131 -7.43 -9.12 -4.56
N TRP A 132 -6.13 -8.87 -4.51
CA TRP A 132 -5.49 -8.19 -3.37
C TRP A 132 -6.01 -6.77 -3.22
N VAL A 133 -6.36 -6.38 -2.00
CA VAL A 133 -6.85 -5.05 -1.62
C VAL A 133 -6.27 -4.62 -0.27
N ILE A 134 -6.16 -3.31 -0.06
CA ILE A 134 -5.78 -2.68 1.19
C ILE A 134 -7.01 -2.52 2.08
N VAL A 135 -6.92 -2.99 3.33
CA VAL A 135 -7.97 -2.80 4.34
C VAL A 135 -7.62 -1.68 5.33
N ASN A 136 -6.33 -1.54 5.67
CA ASN A 136 -5.82 -0.47 6.53
C ASN A 136 -4.49 0.04 6.00
N GLU A 137 -4.26 1.34 6.10
CA GLU A 137 -3.05 2.00 5.62
C GLU A 137 -2.64 3.14 6.57
N CYS A 138 -1.35 3.29 6.79
CA CYS A 138 -0.77 4.37 7.58
C CYS A 138 0.50 4.88 6.91
N PHE A 139 0.48 6.14 6.48
CA PHE A 139 1.61 6.84 5.86
C PHE A 139 2.10 7.94 6.80
N ARG A 140 3.41 8.04 7.00
CA ARG A 140 4.02 9.07 7.85
C ARG A 140 5.38 9.51 7.31
N PHE A 141 5.59 10.82 7.23
CA PHE A 141 6.93 11.38 7.03
C PHE A 141 7.82 11.18 8.25
N HIS A 142 9.11 11.02 8.01
CA HIS A 142 10.10 11.12 9.09
C HIS A 142 10.24 12.60 9.49
N GLU A 143 10.52 12.83 10.77
CA GLU A 143 10.84 14.15 11.33
C GLU A 143 12.30 14.54 11.07
#